data_AF-A0A917N688-F1
#
_entry.id   AF-A0A917N688-F1
#
_cell.length_a   1.000
_cell.length_b   1.000
_cell.length_c   1.000
_cell.angle_alpha   90.00
_cell.angle_beta   90.00
_cell.angle_gamma   90.00
#
_symmetry.space_group_name_H-M   'P 1'
#
loop_
_entity.id
_entity.type
_entity.pdbx_description
1 polymer ?
#
loop_
_entity_poly.entity_id
_entity_poly.type
_entity_poly.pdbx_seq_one_letter_code
_entity_poly.pdbx_strand_id
1 'polypeptide(L)'
;MSTSIEKRVRKATISAIVIGVVLLIGVVSATIGGDSPQNTFTSENSTYYSDSQKYSGPPIQRFTAADARQLAQRLAEAEKAHGVCFGWKLVDGATRQFDQGSSRGPGIPASTCPRWAEVQVFVAAAATDDDLDAADLEVEASSEFTSLPDTEEFVSLGVTADSLAEEPVTVTGQAALGLPLLLLESGALQAPQAPAPVPGNQAVPPLPPGDGSGSSWVVWAWLGGLGAVVVIALVLGFVARAKQQKSAPDTPAGPPPAPQQPGPPLNQPPWPPQGPPPPRPGQPPQGPPWPPQPPRR
;
A
#
# COMPACT_ATOMS: atom_id res chain seq x y z
N MET A 1 37.94 46.24 -28.71
CA MET A 1 37.24 45.09 -29.32
C MET A 1 37.44 43.74 -28.59
N SER A 2 38.05 43.69 -27.38
CA SER A 2 38.45 42.41 -26.75
C SER A 2 37.51 41.84 -25.68
N THR A 3 36.35 42.46 -25.40
CA THR A 3 35.49 42.08 -24.26
C THR A 3 34.26 41.24 -24.64
N SER A 4 34.01 41.01 -25.93
CA SER A 4 32.82 40.27 -26.41
C SER A 4 33.00 38.74 -26.42
N ILE A 5 34.24 38.28 -26.65
CA ILE A 5 34.56 36.85 -26.83
C ILE A 5 34.49 36.11 -25.48
N GLU A 6 34.99 36.72 -24.40
CA GLU A 6 35.01 36.08 -23.07
C GLU A 6 33.60 35.80 -22.50
N LYS A 7 32.63 36.68 -22.80
CA LYS A 7 31.23 36.50 -22.37
C LYS A 7 30.53 35.35 -23.09
N ARG A 8 30.89 35.05 -24.34
CA ARG A 8 30.30 33.93 -25.09
C ARG A 8 30.84 32.58 -24.59
N VAL A 9 32.13 32.51 -24.28
CA VAL A 9 32.75 31.28 -23.75
C VAL A 9 32.16 30.93 -22.38
N ARG A 10 32.04 31.88 -21.45
CA ARG A 10 31.42 31.62 -20.13
C ARG A 10 29.96 31.17 -20.21
N LYS A 11 29.17 31.73 -21.13
CA LYS A 11 27.77 31.30 -21.32
C LYS A 11 27.66 29.88 -21.88
N ALA A 12 28.56 29.50 -22.80
CA ALA A 12 28.57 28.15 -23.35
C ALA A 12 28.97 27.10 -22.29
N THR A 13 29.95 27.41 -21.43
CA THR A 13 30.38 26.49 -20.35
C THR A 13 29.28 26.28 -19.30
N ILE A 14 28.57 27.34 -18.91
CA ILE A 14 27.46 27.23 -17.94
C ILE A 14 26.30 26.41 -18.53
N SER A 15 25.95 26.62 -19.80
CA SER A 15 24.89 25.86 -20.47
C SER A 15 25.22 24.36 -20.58
N ALA A 16 26.48 24.01 -20.88
CA ALA A 16 26.91 22.62 -20.97
C ALA A 16 26.88 21.91 -19.61
N ILE A 17 27.22 22.61 -18.52
CA ILE A 17 27.16 22.05 -17.15
C ILE A 17 25.71 21.79 -16.73
N VAL A 18 24.78 22.73 -17.02
CA VAL A 18 23.36 22.55 -16.67
C VAL A 18 22.74 21.37 -17.43
N ILE A 19 23.01 21.25 -18.73
CA ILE A 19 22.53 20.12 -19.54
C ILE A 19 23.12 18.79 -19.04
N GLY A 20 24.41 18.77 -18.69
CA GLY A 20 25.07 17.60 -18.13
C GLY A 20 24.46 17.15 -16.80
N VAL A 21 24.14 18.09 -15.90
CA VAL A 21 23.50 17.78 -14.60
C VAL A 21 22.06 17.28 -14.78
N VAL A 22 21.28 17.88 -15.68
CA VAL A 22 19.90 17.43 -15.98
C VAL A 22 19.90 16.02 -16.57
N LEU A 23 20.83 15.71 -17.47
CA LEU A 23 20.96 14.35 -18.03
C LEU A 23 21.44 13.34 -16.98
N LEU A 24 22.34 13.70 -16.08
CA LEU A 24 22.79 12.82 -15.00
C LEU A 24 21.69 12.52 -13.98
N ILE A 25 20.86 13.50 -13.64
CA ILE A 25 19.70 13.29 -12.76
C ILE A 25 18.66 12.40 -13.44
N GLY A 26 18.41 12.60 -14.74
CA GLY A 26 17.48 11.76 -15.50
C GLY A 26 17.91 10.28 -15.62
N VAL A 27 19.22 10.01 -15.66
CA VAL A 27 19.74 8.63 -15.74
C VAL A 27 19.73 7.93 -14.38
N VAL A 28 19.97 8.64 -13.26
CA VAL A 28 19.91 8.03 -11.92
C VAL A 28 18.48 7.62 -11.53
N SER A 29 17.46 8.31 -12.04
CA SER A 29 16.06 7.92 -11.85
C SER A 29 15.68 6.60 -12.55
N ALA A 30 16.45 6.16 -13.55
CA ALA A 30 16.13 4.95 -14.33
C ALA A 30 16.82 3.68 -13.82
N THR A 31 17.75 3.78 -12.85
CA THR A 31 18.55 2.62 -12.40
C THR A 31 18.41 2.27 -10.92
N ILE A 32 17.59 3.01 -10.17
CA ILE A 32 17.16 2.56 -8.84
C ILE A 32 15.95 1.65 -9.07
N GLY A 33 16.22 0.38 -9.33
CA GLY A 33 15.21 -0.68 -9.37
C GLY A 33 14.66 -0.91 -7.96
N GLY A 34 13.69 -0.08 -7.58
CA GLY A 34 12.70 -0.48 -6.60
C GLY A 34 11.67 -1.33 -7.33
N ASP A 35 11.32 -2.48 -6.75
CA ASP A 35 10.18 -3.28 -7.19
C ASP A 35 9.01 -2.34 -7.44
N SER A 36 8.50 -2.36 -8.67
CA SER A 36 7.35 -1.50 -9.02
C SER A 36 6.20 -1.94 -8.11
N PRO A 37 5.58 -1.02 -7.34
CA PRO A 37 4.45 -1.38 -6.48
C PRO A 37 3.43 -2.13 -7.33
N GLN A 38 2.98 -3.28 -6.84
CA GLN A 38 2.01 -4.12 -7.56
C GLN A 38 0.64 -3.44 -7.43
N ASN A 39 0.39 -2.48 -8.32
CA ASN A 39 -0.88 -1.78 -8.39
C ASN A 39 -2.01 -2.64 -8.99
N THR A 40 -1.71 -3.88 -9.40
CA THR A 40 -2.66 -4.80 -10.02
C THR A 40 -3.19 -5.81 -9.02
N PHE A 41 -4.51 -5.85 -8.86
CA PHE A 41 -5.19 -6.89 -8.08
C PHE A 41 -4.92 -8.28 -8.66
N THR A 42 -4.62 -9.22 -7.78
CA THR A 42 -4.42 -10.63 -8.13
C THR A 42 -5.77 -11.34 -8.07
N SER A 43 -6.69 -11.01 -8.97
CA SER A 43 -7.99 -11.69 -9.03
C SER A 43 -7.86 -13.11 -9.60
N GLU A 44 -8.92 -13.91 -9.49
CA GLU A 44 -9.02 -15.28 -10.01
C GLU A 44 -8.70 -15.43 -11.51
N ASN A 45 -8.73 -14.33 -12.26
CA ASN A 45 -8.43 -14.30 -13.69
C ASN A 45 -6.97 -13.88 -14.00
N SER A 46 -6.22 -13.45 -12.99
CA SER A 46 -4.78 -13.25 -13.08
C SER A 46 -4.08 -14.60 -12.96
N THR A 47 -3.06 -14.86 -13.79
CA THR A 47 -2.27 -16.11 -13.79
C THR A 47 -1.58 -16.44 -12.47
N TYR A 48 -1.66 -15.55 -11.47
CA TYR A 48 -1.04 -15.69 -10.16
C TYR A 48 -1.97 -16.31 -9.12
N TYR A 49 -3.29 -16.17 -9.27
CA TYR A 49 -4.24 -16.74 -8.33
C TYR A 49 -4.81 -18.06 -8.88
N SER A 50 -4.76 -19.10 -8.06
CA SER A 50 -5.64 -20.25 -8.24
C SER A 50 -6.27 -20.54 -6.89
N ASP A 51 -7.59 -20.76 -6.85
CA ASP A 51 -8.30 -21.23 -5.63
C ASP A 51 -7.72 -22.57 -5.10
N SER A 52 -6.83 -23.21 -5.87
CA SER A 52 -6.04 -24.39 -5.46
C SER A 52 -4.76 -24.08 -4.68
N GLN A 53 -4.28 -22.84 -4.65
CA GLN A 53 -3.18 -22.44 -3.78
C GLN A 53 -3.72 -22.26 -2.36
N LYS A 54 -3.29 -23.13 -1.46
CA LYS A 54 -3.60 -23.01 -0.05
C LYS A 54 -2.75 -21.90 0.56
N TYR A 55 -3.33 -20.71 0.69
CA TYR A 55 -2.78 -19.70 1.59
C TYR A 55 -2.88 -20.24 3.02
N SER A 56 -1.73 -20.49 3.63
CA SER A 56 -1.63 -20.96 5.02
C SER A 56 -0.83 -19.99 5.89
N GLY A 57 -0.78 -18.72 5.48
CA GLY A 57 -0.17 -17.64 6.25
C GLY A 57 -0.91 -17.34 7.56
N PRO A 58 -0.38 -16.40 8.36
CA PRO A 58 -1.04 -15.97 9.59
C PRO A 58 -2.43 -15.36 9.29
N PRO A 59 -3.38 -15.43 10.26
CA PRO A 59 -4.68 -14.76 10.12
C PRO A 59 -4.51 -13.25 9.92
N ILE A 60 -5.36 -12.68 9.08
CA ILE A 60 -5.34 -11.23 8.81
C ILE A 60 -5.87 -10.42 10.00
N GLN A 61 -5.57 -9.13 10.01
CA GLN A 61 -6.18 -8.21 10.98
C GLN A 61 -7.71 -8.17 10.80
N ARG A 62 -8.42 -8.14 11.92
CA ARG A 62 -9.88 -8.15 12.01
C ARG A 62 -10.40 -6.80 12.50
N PHE A 63 -11.61 -6.44 12.10
CA PHE A 63 -12.27 -5.23 12.58
C PHE A 63 -12.48 -5.32 14.10
N THR A 64 -12.08 -4.28 14.81
CA THR A 64 -12.52 -4.14 16.20
C THR A 64 -13.99 -3.73 16.25
N ALA A 65 -14.66 -4.02 17.36
CA ALA A 65 -16.04 -3.58 17.56
C ALA A 65 -16.19 -2.05 17.52
N ALA A 66 -15.14 -1.27 17.83
CA ALA A 66 -15.17 0.18 17.73
C ALA A 66 -15.09 0.63 16.26
N ASP A 67 -14.14 0.08 15.50
CA ASP A 67 -13.93 0.44 14.08
C ASP A 67 -15.15 0.08 13.23
N ALA A 68 -15.70 -1.13 13.42
CA ALA A 68 -16.90 -1.57 12.72
C ALA A 68 -18.11 -0.66 13.00
N ARG A 69 -18.28 -0.20 14.26
CA ARG A 69 -19.36 0.73 14.62
C ARG A 69 -19.15 2.11 13.99
N GLN A 70 -17.92 2.61 13.99
CA GLN A 70 -17.59 3.89 13.38
C GLN A 70 -17.83 3.86 11.86
N LEU A 71 -17.40 2.78 11.19
CA LEU A 71 -17.64 2.58 9.77
C LEU A 71 -19.14 2.51 9.46
N ALA A 72 -19.90 1.72 10.21
CA ALA A 72 -21.36 1.65 10.09
C ALA A 72 -22.04 3.03 10.20
N GLN A 73 -21.61 3.85 11.17
CA GLN A 73 -22.19 5.19 11.38
C GLN A 73 -21.95 6.10 10.18
N ARG A 74 -20.74 6.09 9.61
CA ARG A 74 -20.44 6.89 8.40
C ARG A 74 -21.22 6.39 7.19
N LEU A 75 -21.35 5.07 7.02
CA LEU A 75 -22.17 4.50 5.94
C LEU A 75 -23.66 4.80 6.14
N ALA A 76 -24.14 4.95 7.38
CA ALA A 76 -25.51 5.37 7.67
C ALA A 76 -25.80 6.81 7.21
N GLU A 77 -24.81 7.70 7.23
CA GLU A 77 -24.95 9.04 6.66
C GLU A 77 -25.10 8.99 5.14
N ALA A 78 -24.30 8.15 4.47
CA ALA A 78 -24.42 7.91 3.02
C ALA A 78 -25.77 7.27 2.67
N GLU A 79 -26.23 6.28 3.45
CA GLU A 79 -27.56 5.69 3.26
C GLU A 79 -28.66 6.75 3.37
N LYS A 80 -28.59 7.63 4.37
CA LYS A 80 -29.57 8.72 4.53
C LYS A 80 -29.59 9.66 3.32
N ALA A 81 -28.45 9.88 2.67
CA ALA A 81 -28.35 10.76 1.51
C ALA A 81 -28.88 10.11 0.22
N HIS A 82 -28.63 8.80 0.02
CA HIS A 82 -28.89 8.13 -1.26
C HIS A 82 -30.03 7.11 -1.22
N GLY A 83 -30.53 6.74 -0.03
CA GLY A 83 -31.56 5.71 0.14
C GLY A 83 -31.09 4.30 -0.22
N VAL A 84 -29.79 4.03 -0.08
CA VAL A 84 -29.15 2.74 -0.40
C VAL A 84 -28.34 2.27 0.81
N CYS A 85 -28.50 1.02 1.21
CA CYS A 85 -27.69 0.45 2.29
C CYS A 85 -26.30 0.12 1.76
N PHE A 86 -25.28 0.77 2.30
CA PHE A 86 -23.89 0.49 1.96
C PHE A 86 -23.27 -0.45 2.99
N GLY A 87 -22.48 -1.41 2.53
CA GLY A 87 -21.81 -2.37 3.41
C GLY A 87 -20.39 -2.70 3.03
N TRP A 88 -19.78 -3.52 3.89
CA TRP A 88 -18.45 -4.06 3.72
C TRP A 88 -18.40 -5.50 4.22
N LYS A 89 -17.53 -6.29 3.60
CA LYS A 89 -17.20 -7.65 4.02
C LYS A 89 -15.71 -7.90 3.77
N LEU A 90 -14.97 -8.22 4.82
CA LEU A 90 -13.55 -8.58 4.76
C LEU A 90 -13.40 -10.06 5.05
N VAL A 91 -12.94 -10.82 4.08
CA VAL A 91 -12.74 -12.28 4.14
C VAL A 91 -11.25 -12.59 4.28
N ASP A 92 -10.92 -13.38 5.30
CA ASP A 92 -9.61 -14.01 5.45
C ASP A 92 -9.54 -15.22 4.51
N GLY A 93 -8.66 -15.19 3.52
CA GLY A 93 -8.53 -16.26 2.54
C GLY A 93 -7.95 -17.55 3.09
N ALA A 94 -7.14 -17.48 4.15
CA ALA A 94 -6.55 -18.66 4.79
C ALA A 94 -7.56 -19.38 5.69
N THR A 95 -8.34 -18.62 6.47
CA THR A 95 -9.27 -19.20 7.46
C THR A 95 -10.73 -19.24 7.00
N ARG A 96 -11.08 -18.54 5.91
CA ARG A 96 -12.45 -18.28 5.43
C ARG A 96 -13.36 -17.59 6.45
N GLN A 97 -12.80 -17.06 7.53
CA GLN A 97 -13.53 -16.22 8.47
C GLN A 97 -13.75 -14.84 7.87
N PHE A 98 -14.85 -14.17 8.18
CA PHE A 98 -15.15 -12.85 7.61
C PHE A 98 -15.70 -11.88 8.66
N ASP A 99 -15.34 -10.61 8.56
CA ASP A 99 -15.99 -9.52 9.26
C ASP A 99 -16.91 -8.81 8.27
N GLN A 100 -18.12 -8.49 8.69
CA GLN A 100 -19.11 -7.87 7.83
C GLN A 100 -19.89 -6.82 8.59
N GLY A 101 -20.42 -5.84 7.87
CA GLY A 101 -21.44 -4.94 8.38
C GLY A 101 -22.00 -4.04 7.29
N SER A 102 -22.88 -3.15 7.70
CA SER A 102 -23.49 -2.16 6.81
C SER A 102 -23.82 -0.88 7.54
N SER A 103 -24.42 0.06 6.82
CA SER A 103 -25.09 1.24 7.35
C SER A 103 -26.13 0.92 8.44
N ARG A 104 -26.60 -0.33 8.54
CA ARG A 104 -27.49 -0.79 9.62
C ARG A 104 -26.76 -1.22 10.90
N GLY A 105 -25.45 -1.39 10.84
CA GLY A 105 -24.61 -1.74 11.98
C GLY A 105 -23.58 -2.84 11.68
N PRO A 106 -22.65 -3.08 12.60
CA PRO A 106 -21.74 -4.23 12.54
C PRO A 106 -22.50 -5.56 12.54
N GLY A 107 -22.04 -6.52 11.76
CA GLY A 107 -22.61 -7.87 11.67
C GLY A 107 -23.93 -7.97 10.92
N ILE A 108 -24.44 -6.87 10.34
CA ILE A 108 -25.66 -6.85 9.54
C ILE A 108 -25.26 -6.65 8.07
N PRO A 109 -25.45 -7.65 7.18
CA PRO A 109 -25.09 -7.51 5.77
C PRO A 109 -25.97 -6.47 5.08
N ALA A 110 -25.44 -5.80 4.06
CA ALA A 110 -26.19 -4.78 3.32
C ALA A 110 -27.39 -5.38 2.57
N SER A 111 -27.27 -6.66 2.16
CA SER A 111 -28.32 -7.45 1.50
C SER A 111 -29.59 -7.66 2.34
N THR A 112 -29.59 -7.27 3.62
CA THR A 112 -30.82 -7.18 4.41
C THR A 112 -31.77 -6.07 3.95
N CYS A 113 -31.26 -5.07 3.23
CA CYS A 113 -32.06 -3.99 2.66
C CYS A 113 -32.57 -4.34 1.26
N PRO A 114 -33.72 -3.81 0.83
CA PRO A 114 -34.20 -4.00 -0.55
C PRO A 114 -33.28 -3.40 -1.61
N ARG A 115 -32.55 -2.34 -1.24
CA ARG A 115 -31.68 -1.55 -2.12
C ARG A 115 -30.32 -1.39 -1.44
N TRP A 116 -29.27 -2.02 -1.98
CA TRP A 116 -27.99 -2.16 -1.29
C TRP A 116 -26.80 -2.28 -2.25
N ALA A 117 -25.62 -1.92 -1.74
CA ALA A 117 -24.33 -2.18 -2.37
C ALA A 117 -23.27 -2.49 -1.28
N GLU A 118 -22.43 -3.48 -1.48
CA GLU A 118 -21.47 -3.98 -0.51
C GLU A 118 -20.11 -4.20 -1.18
N VAL A 119 -19.05 -3.65 -0.58
CA VAL A 119 -17.68 -4.00 -0.99
C VAL A 119 -17.29 -5.32 -0.32
N GLN A 120 -16.91 -6.30 -1.12
CA GLN A 120 -16.33 -7.56 -0.67
C GLN A 120 -14.83 -7.55 -0.92
N VAL A 121 -14.07 -7.72 0.14
CA VAL A 121 -12.63 -7.77 0.12
C VAL A 121 -12.19 -9.15 0.55
N PHE A 122 -11.26 -9.73 -0.21
CA PHE A 122 -10.57 -10.95 0.12
C PHE A 122 -9.10 -10.64 0.35
N VAL A 123 -8.52 -11.09 1.47
CA VAL A 123 -7.08 -10.97 1.73
C VAL A 123 -6.55 -12.28 2.28
N ALA A 124 -5.44 -12.75 1.72
CA ALA A 124 -4.76 -13.96 2.14
C ALA A 124 -3.26 -13.70 2.27
N ALA A 125 -2.75 -13.87 3.48
CA ALA A 125 -1.31 -13.80 3.72
C ALA A 125 -0.63 -15.06 3.19
N ALA A 126 0.53 -14.88 2.57
CA ALA A 126 1.38 -15.95 2.11
C ALA A 126 1.97 -16.75 3.29
N ALA A 127 2.33 -18.01 3.05
CA ALA A 127 2.87 -18.88 4.09
C ALA A 127 4.33 -18.55 4.43
N THR A 128 5.05 -18.00 3.47
CA THR A 128 6.47 -17.64 3.57
C THR A 128 6.69 -16.27 2.95
N ASP A 129 7.75 -15.57 3.37
CA ASP A 129 8.10 -14.24 2.84
C ASP A 129 8.55 -14.29 1.35
N ASP A 130 8.79 -15.49 0.81
CA ASP A 130 9.11 -15.72 -0.60
C ASP A 130 7.86 -15.84 -1.49
N ASP A 131 6.68 -16.05 -0.87
CA ASP A 131 5.39 -16.13 -1.56
C ASP A 131 4.69 -14.77 -1.52
N LEU A 132 3.88 -14.47 -2.54
CA LEU A 132 3.12 -13.21 -2.60
C LEU A 132 1.84 -13.31 -1.77
N ASP A 133 1.54 -12.25 -1.01
CA ASP A 133 0.21 -12.04 -0.45
C ASP A 133 -0.81 -11.85 -1.58
N ALA A 134 -2.04 -12.29 -1.35
CA ALA A 134 -3.13 -12.13 -2.31
C ALA A 134 -4.21 -11.22 -1.74
N ALA A 135 -4.67 -10.27 -2.55
CA ALA A 135 -5.80 -9.44 -2.23
C ALA A 135 -6.68 -9.24 -3.46
N ASP A 136 -7.99 -9.31 -3.24
CA ASP A 136 -9.00 -9.08 -4.26
C ASP A 136 -10.13 -8.21 -3.69
N LEU A 137 -10.81 -7.50 -4.58
CA LEU A 137 -11.91 -6.60 -4.25
C LEU A 137 -13.01 -6.75 -5.29
N GLU A 138 -14.22 -6.96 -4.83
CA GLU A 138 -15.42 -7.02 -5.66
C GLU A 138 -16.51 -6.14 -5.05
N VAL A 139 -17.40 -5.61 -5.89
CA VAL A 139 -18.61 -4.94 -5.45
C VAL A 139 -19.80 -5.83 -5.77
N GLU A 140 -20.59 -6.17 -4.77
CA GLU A 140 -21.91 -6.75 -4.97
C GLU A 140 -22.99 -5.72 -4.70
N ALA A 141 -24.13 -5.82 -5.39
CA ALA A 141 -25.26 -4.93 -5.17
C ALA A 141 -26.59 -5.60 -5.53
N SER A 142 -27.70 -4.95 -5.18
CA SER A 142 -29.02 -5.36 -5.64
C SER A 142 -29.20 -5.16 -7.16
N SER A 143 -30.13 -5.91 -7.74
CA SER A 143 -30.24 -6.09 -9.20
C SER A 143 -30.62 -4.84 -10.00
N GLU A 144 -31.01 -3.74 -9.35
CA GLU A 144 -31.26 -2.47 -10.01
C GLU A 144 -29.97 -1.72 -10.40
N PHE A 145 -28.82 -2.10 -9.84
CA PHE A 145 -27.52 -1.57 -10.24
C PHE A 145 -27.03 -2.29 -11.50
N THR A 146 -27.03 -1.58 -12.63
CA THR A 146 -26.64 -2.14 -13.94
C THR A 146 -25.16 -1.97 -14.27
N SER A 147 -24.49 -1.04 -13.58
CA SER A 147 -23.06 -0.80 -13.67
C SER A 147 -22.53 -0.66 -12.25
N LEU A 148 -21.53 -1.48 -11.93
CA LEU A 148 -20.83 -1.47 -10.66
C LEU A 148 -19.41 -0.96 -10.89
N PRO A 149 -18.80 -0.32 -9.88
CA PRO A 149 -17.41 0.10 -9.96
C PRO A 149 -16.48 -1.10 -10.15
N ASP A 150 -15.58 -0.99 -11.11
CA ASP A 150 -14.51 -1.97 -11.32
C ASP A 150 -13.33 -1.69 -10.37
N THR A 151 -12.45 -2.68 -10.20
CA THR A 151 -11.30 -2.59 -9.27
C THR A 151 -10.36 -1.41 -9.55
N GLU A 152 -10.22 -1.02 -10.82
CA GLU A 152 -9.37 0.07 -11.28
C GLU A 152 -9.85 1.44 -10.77
N GLU A 153 -11.15 1.59 -10.53
CA GLU A 153 -11.72 2.79 -9.93
C GLU A 153 -11.32 2.89 -8.45
N PHE A 154 -11.25 1.75 -7.75
CA PHE A 154 -10.73 1.69 -6.39
C PHE A 154 -9.22 1.96 -6.30
N VAL A 155 -8.42 1.51 -7.28
CA VAL A 155 -6.99 1.88 -7.39
C VAL A 155 -6.84 3.40 -7.45
N SER A 156 -7.71 4.08 -8.19
CA SER A 156 -7.71 5.55 -8.31
C SER A 156 -8.02 6.24 -6.97
N LEU A 157 -8.71 5.55 -6.05
CA LEU A 157 -8.93 5.98 -4.67
C LEU A 157 -7.80 5.57 -3.70
N GLY A 158 -6.73 4.96 -4.20
CA GLY A 158 -5.61 4.46 -3.39
C GLY A 158 -5.87 3.12 -2.71
N VAL A 159 -6.95 2.41 -3.09
CA VAL A 159 -7.23 1.05 -2.63
C VAL A 159 -6.55 0.08 -3.60
N THR A 160 -5.45 -0.51 -3.18
CA THR A 160 -4.62 -1.43 -3.99
C THR A 160 -4.45 -2.78 -3.28
N ALA A 161 -4.06 -3.82 -4.01
CA ALA A 161 -3.79 -5.14 -3.44
C ALA A 161 -2.72 -5.10 -2.34
N ASP A 162 -1.59 -4.42 -2.59
CA ASP A 162 -0.52 -4.24 -1.60
C ASP A 162 -1.05 -3.57 -0.33
N SER A 163 -1.79 -2.46 -0.47
CA SER A 163 -2.36 -1.77 0.69
C SER A 163 -3.40 -2.61 1.46
N LEU A 164 -4.14 -3.48 0.77
CA LEU A 164 -5.09 -4.40 1.40
C LEU A 164 -4.38 -5.52 2.16
N ALA A 165 -3.27 -6.03 1.63
CA ALA A 165 -2.44 -7.02 2.32
C ALA A 165 -1.82 -6.43 3.60
N GLU A 166 -1.32 -5.19 3.52
CA GLU A 166 -0.67 -4.51 4.64
C GLU A 166 -1.67 -4.04 5.71
N GLU A 167 -2.77 -3.38 5.31
CA GLU A 167 -3.73 -2.74 6.20
C GLU A 167 -5.19 -3.13 5.86
N PRO A 168 -5.56 -4.42 5.95
CA PRO A 168 -6.82 -4.94 5.43
C PRO A 168 -8.06 -4.24 6.03
N VAL A 169 -8.03 -3.92 7.33
CA VAL A 169 -9.16 -3.26 8.02
C VAL A 169 -9.32 -1.81 7.56
N THR A 170 -8.24 -1.04 7.54
CA THR A 170 -8.25 0.39 7.19
C THR A 170 -8.67 0.56 5.73
N VAL A 171 -8.05 -0.20 4.83
CA VAL A 171 -8.24 -0.07 3.39
C VAL A 171 -9.61 -0.61 2.96
N THR A 172 -10.11 -1.69 3.57
CA THR A 172 -11.51 -2.11 3.38
C THR A 172 -12.50 -1.02 3.82
N GLY A 173 -12.23 -0.37 4.96
CA GLY A 173 -13.05 0.75 5.42
C GLY A 173 -13.06 1.93 4.45
N GLN A 174 -11.90 2.27 3.88
CA GLN A 174 -11.78 3.29 2.84
C GLN A 174 -12.53 2.92 1.56
N ALA A 175 -12.40 1.67 1.09
CA ALA A 175 -13.13 1.18 -0.08
C ALA A 175 -14.65 1.29 0.13
N ALA A 176 -15.15 0.84 1.29
CA ALA A 176 -16.56 0.92 1.63
C ALA A 176 -17.08 2.37 1.69
N LEU A 177 -16.27 3.31 2.21
CA LEU A 177 -16.62 4.74 2.24
C LEU A 177 -16.51 5.42 0.87
N GLY A 178 -15.66 4.91 -0.03
CA GLY A 178 -15.51 5.38 -1.41
C GLY A 178 -16.63 4.89 -2.33
N LEU A 179 -17.23 3.73 -2.04
CA LEU A 179 -18.25 3.11 -2.89
C LEU A 179 -19.43 4.03 -3.26
N PRO A 180 -20.04 4.80 -2.34
CA PRO A 180 -21.11 5.73 -2.69
C PRO A 180 -20.68 6.79 -3.72
N LEU A 181 -19.44 7.25 -3.64
CA LEU A 181 -18.89 8.22 -4.60
C LEU A 181 -18.70 7.58 -5.98
N LEU A 182 -18.09 6.39 -6.05
CA LEU A 182 -17.89 5.68 -7.32
C LEU A 182 -19.23 5.36 -8.00
N LEU A 183 -20.25 4.97 -7.23
CA LEU A 183 -21.59 4.75 -7.76
C LEU A 183 -22.26 6.05 -8.24
N LEU A 184 -21.95 7.22 -7.67
CA LEU A 184 -22.39 8.50 -8.21
C LEU A 184 -21.69 8.83 -9.55
N GLU A 185 -20.39 8.57 -9.63
CA GLU A 185 -19.57 8.84 -10.82
C GLU A 185 -19.96 7.95 -12.01
N SER A 186 -20.28 6.68 -11.77
CA SER A 186 -20.81 5.76 -12.79
C SER A 186 -22.26 6.08 -13.19
N GLY A 187 -22.92 7.01 -12.49
CA GLY A 187 -24.33 7.36 -12.70
C GLY A 187 -25.33 6.33 -12.14
N ALA A 188 -24.84 5.32 -11.42
CA ALA A 188 -25.66 4.34 -10.71
C ALA A 188 -26.47 4.96 -9.55
N LEU A 189 -25.94 6.02 -8.95
CA LEU A 189 -26.64 6.86 -7.98
C LEU A 189 -26.88 8.26 -8.54
N GLN A 190 -27.93 8.90 -8.02
CA GLN A 190 -28.21 10.30 -8.29
C GLN A 190 -27.72 11.15 -7.12
N ALA A 191 -27.11 12.29 -7.43
CA ALA A 191 -26.74 13.26 -6.43
C ALA A 191 -28.00 13.74 -5.68
N PRO A 192 -27.94 13.89 -4.34
CA PRO A 192 -29.04 14.44 -3.58
C PRO A 192 -29.44 15.80 -4.15
N GLN A 193 -30.74 15.99 -4.38
CA GLN A 193 -31.26 17.27 -4.84
C GLN A 193 -30.92 18.35 -3.80
N ALA A 194 -30.28 19.43 -4.24
CA ALA A 194 -30.06 20.58 -3.37
C ALA A 194 -31.42 21.08 -2.87
N PRO A 195 -31.53 21.54 -1.60
CA PRO A 195 -32.77 22.10 -1.08
C PRO A 195 -33.27 23.18 -2.03
N ALA A 196 -34.56 23.12 -2.38
CA ALA A 196 -35.17 24.16 -3.19
C ALA A 196 -34.93 25.53 -2.50
N PRO A 197 -34.54 26.57 -3.24
CA PRO A 197 -34.30 27.87 -2.65
C PRO A 197 -35.58 28.33 -1.91
N VAL A 198 -35.45 28.51 -0.60
CA VAL A 198 -36.55 29.03 0.22
C VAL A 198 -36.88 30.44 -0.26
N PRO A 199 -38.14 30.73 -0.66
CA PRO A 199 -38.52 32.07 -1.08
C PRO A 199 -38.24 33.06 0.06
N GLY A 200 -37.31 33.99 -0.15
CA GLY A 200 -36.92 34.99 0.85
C GLY A 200 -35.57 34.74 1.54
N ASN A 201 -34.91 33.59 1.31
CA ASN A 201 -33.49 33.48 1.65
C ASN A 201 -32.69 34.30 0.64
N GLN A 202 -31.98 35.32 1.16
CA GLN A 202 -31.04 36.10 0.38
C GLN A 202 -30.10 35.15 -0.37
N ALA A 203 -29.89 35.42 -1.66
CA ALA A 203 -28.90 34.73 -2.46
C ALA A 203 -27.62 34.64 -1.62
N VAL A 204 -27.19 33.42 -1.31
CA VAL A 204 -25.87 33.19 -0.70
C VAL A 204 -24.91 33.97 -1.58
N PRO A 205 -24.18 34.96 -1.03
CA PRO A 205 -23.24 35.73 -1.83
C PRO A 205 -22.39 34.74 -2.62
N PRO A 206 -22.20 34.93 -3.93
CA PRO A 206 -21.35 34.03 -4.70
C PRO A 206 -20.06 33.87 -3.91
N LEU A 207 -19.64 32.61 -3.71
CA LEU A 207 -18.37 32.30 -3.07
C LEU A 207 -17.35 33.29 -3.63
N PRO A 208 -16.58 34.00 -2.77
CA PRO A 208 -15.57 34.91 -3.27
C PRO A 208 -14.76 34.14 -4.31
N PRO A 209 -14.54 34.70 -5.51
CA PRO A 209 -13.80 34.01 -6.55
C PRO A 209 -12.53 33.49 -5.89
N GLY A 210 -12.36 32.16 -5.92
CA GLY A 210 -11.17 31.54 -5.37
C GLY A 210 -10.00 32.21 -6.06
N ASP A 211 -9.33 33.11 -5.35
CA ASP A 211 -8.04 33.57 -5.76
C ASP A 211 -7.20 32.32 -5.67
N GLY A 212 -6.70 31.80 -6.78
CA GLY A 212 -5.74 30.69 -6.79
C GLY A 212 -4.42 31.04 -6.06
N SER A 213 -4.45 31.95 -5.08
CA SER A 213 -3.38 32.47 -4.26
C SER A 213 -3.03 31.55 -3.09
N GLY A 214 -3.68 30.38 -2.99
CA GLY A 214 -3.18 29.27 -2.18
C GLY A 214 -1.68 29.12 -2.46
N SER A 215 -0.89 29.59 -1.49
CA SER A 215 0.51 30.02 -1.54
C SER A 215 1.48 29.01 -2.17
N SER A 216 1.31 28.75 -3.47
CA SER A 216 2.11 27.77 -4.21
C SER A 216 3.54 28.28 -4.33
N TRP A 217 3.74 29.60 -4.42
CA TRP A 217 5.08 30.19 -4.46
C TRP A 217 5.92 29.86 -3.23
N VAL A 218 5.35 29.86 -2.02
CA VAL A 218 6.10 29.51 -0.80
C VAL A 218 6.46 28.02 -0.79
N VAL A 219 5.54 27.16 -1.25
CA VAL A 219 5.79 25.71 -1.41
C VAL A 219 6.88 25.46 -2.47
N TRP A 220 6.82 26.15 -3.61
CA TRP A 220 7.82 26.10 -4.68
C TRP A 220 9.18 26.67 -4.24
N ALA A 221 9.20 27.74 -3.44
CA ALA A 221 10.42 28.31 -2.89
C ALA A 221 11.06 27.37 -1.86
N TRP A 222 10.26 26.69 -1.03
CA TRP A 222 10.74 25.66 -0.11
C TRP A 222 11.28 24.43 -0.84
N LEU A 223 10.56 23.93 -1.85
CA LEU A 223 10.99 22.82 -2.70
C LEU A 223 12.29 23.18 -3.44
N GLY A 224 12.38 24.38 -4.01
CA GLY A 224 13.59 24.88 -4.66
C GLY A 224 14.76 25.02 -3.69
N GLY A 225 14.51 25.52 -2.48
CA GLY A 225 15.50 25.64 -1.41
C GLY A 225 16.06 24.28 -0.97
N LEU A 226 15.18 23.32 -0.68
CA LEU A 226 15.58 21.96 -0.31
C LEU A 226 16.35 21.26 -1.43
N GLY A 227 15.90 21.38 -2.68
CA GLY A 227 16.60 20.86 -3.84
C GLY A 227 18.02 21.43 -3.97
N ALA A 228 18.19 22.73 -3.77
CA ALA A 228 19.50 23.38 -3.82
C ALA A 228 20.46 22.86 -2.73
N VAL A 229 19.96 22.62 -1.51
CA VAL A 229 20.77 22.07 -0.41
C VAL A 229 21.28 20.66 -0.74
N VAL A 230 20.43 19.79 -1.31
CA VAL A 230 20.84 18.44 -1.71
C VAL A 230 21.93 18.50 -2.78
N VAL A 231 21.77 19.35 -3.80
CA VAL A 231 22.78 19.52 -4.86
C VAL A 231 24.11 20.01 -4.28
N ILE A 232 24.09 20.99 -3.37
CA ILE A 232 25.31 21.49 -2.73
C ILE A 232 25.99 20.38 -1.91
N ALA A 233 25.24 19.61 -1.14
CA ALA A 233 25.77 18.50 -0.34
C ALA A 233 26.43 17.43 -1.23
N LEU A 234 25.79 17.08 -2.35
CA LEU A 234 26.37 16.14 -3.32
C LEU A 234 27.67 16.67 -3.93
N VAL A 235 27.69 17.93 -4.38
CA VAL A 235 28.90 18.54 -4.96
C VAL A 235 30.04 18.56 -3.93
N LEU A 236 29.77 18.95 -2.69
CA LEU A 236 30.77 18.95 -1.62
C LEU A 236 31.28 17.54 -1.31
N GLY A 237 30.39 16.54 -1.29
CA GLY A 237 30.74 15.13 -1.11
C GLY A 237 31.66 14.61 -2.22
N PHE A 238 31.36 14.92 -3.49
CA PHE A 238 32.20 14.55 -4.63
C PHE A 238 33.57 15.24 -4.59
N VAL A 239 33.63 16.52 -4.24
CA VAL A 239 34.90 17.26 -4.13
C VAL A 239 35.75 16.72 -2.96
N ALA A 240 35.11 16.39 -1.83
CA ALA A 240 35.80 15.77 -0.69
C ALA A 240 36.39 14.41 -1.06
N ARG A 241 35.61 13.56 -1.76
CA ARG A 241 36.06 12.25 -2.22
C ARG A 241 37.19 12.35 -3.25
N ALA A 242 37.11 13.28 -4.19
CA ALA A 242 38.15 13.51 -5.19
C ALA A 242 39.47 14.02 -4.56
N LYS A 243 39.40 14.80 -3.48
CA LYS A 243 40.58 15.22 -2.72
C LYS A 243 41.20 14.06 -1.94
N GLN A 244 40.39 13.19 -1.34
CA GLN A 244 40.90 12.01 -0.63
C GLN A 244 41.64 11.04 -1.55
N GLN A 245 41.17 10.86 -2.78
CA GLN A 245 41.87 10.01 -3.77
C GLN A 245 43.23 10.56 -4.21
N LYS A 246 43.42 11.89 -4.18
CA LYS A 246 44.72 12.52 -4.52
C LYS A 246 45.71 12.53 -3.35
N SER A 247 45.22 12.31 -2.14
CA SER A 247 46.05 12.25 -0.92
C SER A 247 46.35 10.83 -0.48
N ALA A 248 46.04 9.80 -1.28
CA ALA A 248 46.58 8.47 -1.06
C ALA A 248 48.11 8.54 -1.23
N PRO A 249 48.91 8.39 -0.17
CA PRO A 249 50.36 8.31 -0.32
C PRO A 249 50.67 7.03 -1.10
N ASP A 250 51.61 7.11 -2.03
CA ASP A 250 52.22 5.93 -2.65
C ASP A 250 52.83 5.06 -1.55
N THR A 251 52.08 4.05 -1.10
CA THR A 251 52.63 3.02 -0.21
C THR A 251 53.67 2.25 -1.02
N PRO A 252 54.95 2.21 -0.59
CA PRO A 252 55.94 1.37 -1.25
C PRO A 252 55.49 -0.08 -1.17
N ALA A 253 55.60 -0.80 -2.28
CA ALA A 253 55.31 -2.23 -2.38
C ALA A 253 55.97 -3.00 -1.22
N GLY A 254 55.15 -3.47 -0.28
CA GLY A 254 55.60 -4.38 0.75
C GLY A 254 56.06 -5.71 0.13
N PRO A 255 57.08 -6.38 0.70
CA PRO A 255 57.59 -7.64 0.19
C PRO A 255 56.48 -8.72 0.16
N PRO A 256 56.61 -9.70 -0.76
CA PRO A 256 55.56 -10.68 -1.02
C PRO A 256 55.15 -11.46 0.25
N PRO A 257 53.85 -11.75 0.42
CA PRO A 257 53.37 -12.54 1.55
C PRO A 257 53.99 -13.93 1.53
N ALA A 258 54.56 -14.32 2.67
CA ALA A 258 55.09 -15.66 2.88
C ALA A 258 53.96 -16.72 2.77
N PRO A 259 54.27 -17.95 2.29
CA PRO A 259 53.30 -19.03 2.22
C PRO A 259 52.73 -19.34 3.61
N GLN A 260 51.41 -19.28 3.76
CA GLN A 260 50.73 -19.70 4.99
C GLN A 260 50.95 -21.20 5.20
N GLN A 261 51.58 -21.55 6.33
CA GLN A 261 51.66 -22.94 6.79
C GLN A 261 50.27 -23.42 7.22
N PRO A 262 49.84 -24.63 6.83
CA PRO A 262 48.63 -25.26 7.33
C PRO A 262 48.73 -25.49 8.84
N GLY A 263 47.82 -24.89 9.61
CA GLY A 263 47.69 -25.16 11.04
C GLY A 263 47.17 -26.60 11.30
N PRO A 264 47.51 -27.20 12.44
CA PRO A 264 47.05 -28.54 12.81
C PRO A 264 45.54 -28.59 13.08
N PRO A 265 44.88 -29.75 12.87
CA PRO A 265 43.44 -29.89 13.03
C PRO A 265 43.02 -29.66 14.48
N LEU A 266 42.03 -28.77 14.66
CA LEU A 266 41.37 -28.55 15.94
C LEU A 266 40.57 -29.80 16.32
N ASN A 267 41.03 -30.45 17.38
CA ASN A 267 40.39 -31.58 18.03
C ASN A 267 39.08 -31.10 18.68
N GLN A 268 37.94 -31.28 18.00
CA GLN A 268 36.63 -30.97 18.57
C GLN A 268 36.21 -32.06 19.57
N PRO A 269 35.82 -31.71 20.81
CA PRO A 269 35.31 -32.69 21.76
C PRO A 269 33.95 -33.25 21.33
N PRO A 270 33.63 -34.51 21.70
CA PRO A 270 32.38 -35.15 21.33
C PRO A 270 31.18 -34.46 22.01
N TRP A 271 30.17 -34.13 21.21
CA TRP A 271 28.90 -33.57 21.67
C TRP A 271 28.17 -34.55 22.59
N PRO A 272 27.55 -34.08 23.69
CA PRO A 272 26.73 -34.93 24.55
C PRO A 272 25.45 -35.39 23.84
N PRO A 273 24.92 -36.58 24.19
CA PRO A 273 23.70 -37.12 23.59
C PRO A 273 22.50 -36.20 23.86
N GLN A 274 21.78 -35.86 22.78
CA GLN A 274 20.58 -35.02 22.83
C GLN A 274 19.47 -35.76 23.60
N GLY A 275 19.03 -35.16 24.70
CA GLY A 275 17.84 -35.61 25.42
C GLY A 275 16.55 -35.31 24.64
N PRO A 276 15.43 -35.95 25.00
CA PRO A 276 14.15 -35.72 24.34
C PRO A 276 13.69 -34.27 24.49
N PRO A 277 13.06 -33.69 23.46
CA PRO A 277 12.64 -32.30 23.47
C PRO A 277 11.59 -32.05 24.57
N PRO A 278 11.63 -30.88 25.23
CA PRO A 278 10.63 -30.53 26.22
C PRO A 278 9.24 -30.38 25.56
N PRO A 279 8.16 -30.72 26.29
CA PRO A 279 6.80 -30.55 25.79
C PRO A 279 6.51 -29.08 25.51
N ARG A 280 5.92 -28.80 24.33
CA ARG A 280 5.54 -27.45 23.91
C ARG A 280 4.47 -26.87 24.86
N PRO A 281 4.62 -25.62 25.33
CA PRO A 281 3.57 -24.94 26.08
C PRO A 281 2.32 -24.79 25.19
N GLY A 282 1.17 -25.28 25.64
CA GLY A 282 -0.13 -25.05 24.99
C GLY A 282 -0.86 -26.28 24.43
N GLN A 283 -0.34 -27.50 24.59
CA GLN A 283 -1.12 -28.69 24.22
C GLN A 283 -2.15 -29.03 25.32
N PRO A 284 -3.47 -29.01 25.03
CA PRO A 284 -4.47 -29.49 25.97
C PRO A 284 -4.27 -30.99 26.22
N PRO A 285 -4.58 -31.49 27.44
CA PRO A 285 -4.41 -32.89 27.79
C PRO A 285 -5.21 -33.79 26.84
N GLN A 286 -4.54 -34.78 26.26
CA GLN A 286 -5.20 -35.77 25.41
C GLN A 286 -6.23 -36.53 26.25
N GLY A 287 -7.50 -36.36 25.90
CA GLY A 287 -8.62 -37.07 26.52
C GLY A 287 -8.53 -38.58 26.28
N PRO A 288 -9.23 -39.39 27.09
CA PRO A 288 -9.21 -40.85 26.98
C PRO A 288 -9.75 -41.32 25.62
N PRO A 289 -9.24 -42.47 25.11
CA PRO A 289 -9.64 -43.01 23.81
C PRO A 289 -11.12 -43.38 23.79
N TRP A 290 -11.81 -43.01 22.72
CA TRP A 290 -13.22 -43.35 22.51
C TRP A 290 -13.40 -44.86 22.31
N PRO A 291 -14.49 -45.46 22.83
CA PRO A 291 -14.80 -46.87 22.61
C PRO A 291 -15.15 -47.15 21.13
N PRO A 292 -14.86 -48.36 20.64
CA PRO A 292 -15.13 -48.75 19.27
C PRO A 292 -16.63 -48.74 18.95
N GLN A 293 -16.99 -48.13 17.82
CA GLN A 293 -18.38 -48.11 17.35
C GLN A 293 -18.80 -49.50 16.85
N PRO A 294 -20.04 -49.94 17.12
CA PRO A 294 -20.55 -51.20 16.61
C PRO A 294 -20.80 -51.14 15.09
N PRO A 295 -20.70 -52.29 14.39
CA PRO A 295 -20.88 -52.37 12.95
C PRO A 295 -22.33 -52.00 12.55
N ARG A 296 -22.45 -51.12 11.55
CA ARG A 296 -23.74 -50.80 10.92
C ARG A 296 -24.20 -52.01 10.10
N ARG A 297 -25.46 -52.41 10.30
CA ARG A 297 -26.17 -53.40 9.47
C ARG A 297 -26.62 -52.78 8.16
#